data_AF-A0A2P6ND05-F1
#
_entry.id   AF-A0A2P6ND05-F1
#
_cell.length_a   1.000
_cell.length_b   1.000
_cell.length_c   1.000
_cell.angle_alpha   90.00
_cell.angle_beta   90.00
_cell.angle_gamma   90.00
#
_symmetry.space_group_name_H-M   'P 1'
#
loop_
_entity.id
_entity.type
_entity.pdbx_description
1 polymer ?
#
loop_
_entity_poly.entity_id
_entity_poly.type
_entity_poly.pdbx_seq_one_letter_code
_entity_poly.pdbx_strand_id
1 'polypeptide(L)'
;MTHATIWNSHPKTYGKGSRRCRLCPKRQGLIRKYHLDMCRNCFQEKAEDLGFKKPLDIHTIKSTGACQRCPAAAEYSDPSKTNRHNRTRELRDQSEDHEKRIASKGEGNEWLGDLFP
;
A
#
# COMPACT_ATOMS: atom_id res chain seq x y z
N MET A 1 6.40 11.34 -53.56
CA MET A 1 7.17 11.47 -52.30
C MET A 1 6.23 11.61 -51.10
N THR A 2 5.42 10.59 -50.79
CA THR A 2 4.38 10.63 -49.75
C THR A 2 4.86 10.10 -48.39
N HIS A 3 6.04 9.46 -48.33
CA HIS A 3 6.54 8.81 -47.13
C HIS A 3 7.40 9.70 -46.22
N ALA A 4 7.82 10.89 -46.67
CA ALA A 4 8.69 11.78 -45.87
C ALA A 4 7.97 12.46 -44.71
N THR A 5 6.66 12.70 -44.83
CA THR A 5 5.82 13.39 -43.83
C THR A 5 5.17 12.45 -42.81
N ILE A 6 5.33 11.13 -42.96
CA ILE A 6 4.69 10.11 -42.11
C ILE A 6 5.70 9.59 -41.06
N TRP A 7 6.49 10.48 -40.47
CA TRP A 7 7.34 10.14 -39.33
C TRP A 7 6.83 10.84 -38.08
N ASN A 8 6.53 10.07 -37.03
CA ASN A 8 6.04 10.57 -35.75
C ASN A 8 4.81 11.50 -35.85
N SER A 9 3.90 11.20 -36.78
CA SER A 9 2.69 11.98 -37.06
C SER A 9 1.69 12.01 -35.90
N HIS A 10 1.70 11.00 -35.03
CA HIS A 10 0.78 10.93 -33.89
C HIS A 10 1.37 11.65 -32.66
N PRO A 11 0.69 12.67 -32.11
CA PRO A 11 1.16 13.37 -30.92
C PRO A 11 1.16 12.44 -29.69
N LYS A 12 2.28 12.39 -28.96
CA LYS A 12 2.46 11.53 -27.77
C LYS A 12 2.29 12.30 -26.46
N THR A 13 1.14 12.95 -26.30
CA THR A 13 0.85 13.77 -25.11
C THR A 13 0.55 12.92 -23.87
N TYR A 14 -0.01 11.72 -24.05
CA TYR A 14 -0.37 10.82 -22.95
C TYR A 14 0.03 9.35 -23.21
N GLY A 15 -0.23 8.48 -22.23
CA GLY A 15 0.08 7.06 -22.30
C GLY A 15 1.56 6.71 -22.06
N LYS A 16 1.91 5.43 -22.24
CA LYS A 16 3.26 4.90 -21.95
C LYS A 16 4.37 5.52 -22.82
N GLY A 17 4.02 5.98 -24.03
CA GLY A 17 4.96 6.58 -24.97
C GLY A 17 5.30 8.05 -24.70
N SER A 18 4.50 8.73 -23.87
CA SER A 18 4.64 10.17 -23.58
C SER A 18 5.83 10.50 -22.67
N ARG A 19 6.18 9.58 -21.77
CA ARG A 19 7.18 9.81 -20.72
C ARG A 19 8.32 8.82 -20.87
N ARG A 20 9.52 9.27 -20.53
CA ARG A 20 10.75 8.48 -20.51
C ARG A 20 11.46 8.70 -19.19
N CYS A 21 12.25 7.72 -18.76
CA CYS A 21 13.11 7.89 -17.60
C CYS A 21 14.11 9.05 -17.84
N ARG A 22 14.43 9.80 -16.78
CA ARG A 22 15.42 10.89 -16.84
C ARG A 22 16.84 10.40 -17.09
N LEU A 23 17.17 9.19 -16.63
CA LEU A 23 18.53 8.62 -16.70
C LEU A 23 18.70 7.64 -17.87
N CYS A 24 17.67 6.85 -18.19
CA CYS A 24 17.75 5.83 -19.24
C CYS A 24 16.71 6.09 -20.35
N PRO A 25 16.96 5.66 -21.61
CA PRO A 25 16.00 5.81 -22.71
C PRO A 25 14.78 4.87 -22.60
N LYS A 26 14.70 4.05 -21.54
CA LYS A 26 13.62 3.09 -21.32
C LYS A 26 12.34 3.80 -20.89
N ARG A 27 11.22 3.44 -21.53
CA ARG A 27 9.86 3.95 -21.22
C ARG A 27 9.07 3.06 -20.27
N GLN A 28 9.57 1.86 -19.99
CA GLN A 28 8.90 0.86 -19.16
C GLN A 28 9.30 1.00 -17.69
N GLY A 29 8.38 0.68 -16.78
CA GLY A 29 8.66 0.63 -15.34
C GLY A 29 9.03 1.99 -14.74
N LEU A 30 8.43 3.07 -15.25
CA LEU A 30 8.62 4.43 -14.77
C LEU A 30 7.87 4.64 -13.44
N ILE A 31 8.58 5.06 -12.40
CA ILE A 31 8.01 5.49 -11.14
C ILE A 31 7.50 6.92 -11.30
N ARG A 32 6.18 7.07 -11.21
CA ARG A 32 5.48 8.35 -11.44
C ARG A 32 5.10 9.07 -10.14
N LYS A 33 5.40 8.46 -8.99
CA LYS A 33 5.13 9.06 -7.68
C LYS A 33 6.12 10.19 -7.43
N TYR A 34 5.67 11.24 -6.75
CA TYR A 34 6.51 12.38 -6.35
C TYR A 34 7.26 13.08 -7.51
N HIS A 35 6.76 12.97 -8.75
CA HIS A 35 7.37 13.58 -9.93
C HIS A 35 8.86 13.23 -10.14
N LEU A 36 9.25 12.01 -9.77
CA LEU A 36 10.62 11.50 -9.95
C LEU A 36 10.93 11.17 -11.42
N ASP A 37 9.97 10.61 -12.16
CA ASP A 37 10.10 10.16 -13.56
C ASP A 37 11.38 9.33 -13.82
N MET A 38 11.65 8.36 -12.93
CA MET A 38 12.80 7.45 -13.04
C MET A 38 12.35 6.00 -13.19
N CYS A 39 13.17 5.19 -13.87
CA CYS A 39 12.91 3.76 -14.04
C CYS A 39 13.18 3.01 -12.73
N ARG A 40 12.51 1.88 -12.48
CA ARG A 40 12.70 1.09 -11.23
C ARG A 40 14.16 0.64 -10.98
N ASN A 41 14.91 0.31 -12.02
CA ASN A 41 16.33 -0.07 -11.92
C ASN A 41 17.18 1.15 -11.54
N CYS A 42 16.99 2.24 -12.27
CA CYS A 42 17.61 3.54 -12.03
C CYS A 42 17.33 4.06 -10.61
N PHE A 43 16.12 3.82 -10.12
CA PHE A 43 15.69 4.23 -8.79
C PHE A 43 16.40 3.42 -7.70
N GLN A 44 16.67 2.13 -7.89
CA GLN A 44 17.41 1.33 -6.92
C GLN A 44 18.85 1.81 -6.77
N GLU A 45 19.52 2.13 -7.89
CA GLU A 45 20.89 2.66 -7.89
C GLU A 45 21.00 4.05 -7.24
N LYS A 46 19.93 4.84 -7.29
CA LYS A 46 19.87 6.23 -6.79
C LYS A 46 19.05 6.40 -5.52
N ALA A 47 18.54 5.32 -4.93
CA ALA A 47 17.65 5.38 -3.78
C ALA A 47 18.34 6.01 -2.56
N GLU A 48 19.61 5.67 -2.33
CA GLU A 48 20.41 6.15 -1.21
C GLU A 48 20.71 7.65 -1.33
N ASP A 49 21.11 8.10 -2.53
CA ASP A 49 21.37 9.52 -2.82
C ASP A 49 20.11 10.40 -2.65
N LEU A 50 18.94 9.83 -2.94
CA LEU A 50 17.64 10.50 -2.77
C LEU A 50 17.13 10.47 -1.32
N GLY A 51 17.85 9.81 -0.41
CA GLY A 51 17.51 9.70 1.00
C GLY A 51 16.48 8.62 1.33
N PHE A 52 16.17 7.70 0.40
CA PHE A 52 15.33 6.56 0.69
C PHE A 52 16.11 5.51 1.47
N LYS A 53 15.74 5.29 2.73
CA LYS A 53 16.30 4.22 3.56
C LYS A 53 15.42 2.98 3.46
N LYS A 54 16.03 1.80 3.26
CA LYS A 54 15.31 0.53 3.37
C LYS A 54 14.80 0.42 4.83
N PRO A 55 13.49 0.22 5.07
CA PRO A 55 13.03 -0.08 6.41
C PRO A 55 13.73 -1.37 6.85
N LEU A 56 14.42 -1.33 7.99
CA LEU A 56 15.14 -2.49 8.50
C LEU A 56 14.15 -3.64 8.63
N ASP A 57 14.45 -4.75 7.96
CA ASP A 57 13.62 -5.95 7.99
C ASP A 57 13.53 -6.44 9.44
N ILE A 58 12.32 -6.48 10.00
CA ILE A 58 12.03 -7.02 11.35
C ILE A 58 12.36 -8.53 11.44
N HIS A 59 12.71 -9.16 10.32
CA HIS A 59 13.05 -10.58 10.20
C HIS A 59 14.54 -10.90 10.39
N THR A 60 15.43 -9.93 10.55
CA THR A 60 16.85 -10.18 10.90
C THR A 60 17.10 -10.10 12.42
N ILE A 61 16.10 -10.43 13.25
CA ILE A 61 16.26 -10.56 14.72
C ILE A 61 16.32 -12.04 15.15
N LYS A 62 16.24 -13.01 14.22
CA LYS A 62 16.07 -14.44 14.57
C LYS A 62 17.08 -15.44 13.99
N SER A 63 18.33 -15.06 13.66
CA SER A 63 19.31 -16.11 13.32
C SER A 63 20.77 -15.90 13.72
N THR A 64 21.19 -14.74 14.20
CA THR A 64 22.42 -14.66 14.99
C THR A 64 22.17 -13.83 16.23
N GLY A 65 22.05 -14.51 17.37
CA GLY A 65 22.24 -13.85 18.66
C GLY A 65 23.58 -13.13 18.63
N ALA A 66 23.55 -11.85 18.98
CA ALA A 66 24.66 -10.89 19.07
C ALA A 66 25.11 -10.20 17.77
N CYS A 67 24.77 -8.92 17.65
CA CYS A 67 25.72 -7.82 17.36
C CYS A 67 25.01 -6.48 17.65
N GLN A 68 24.94 -5.99 18.88
CA GLN A 68 25.97 -5.21 19.59
C GLN A 68 26.67 -4.06 18.83
N ARG A 69 26.15 -3.49 17.72
CA ARG A 69 26.50 -2.09 17.37
C ARG A 69 25.59 -1.43 16.32
N CYS A 70 24.45 -0.90 16.74
CA CYS A 70 23.82 0.22 16.02
C CYS A 70 23.17 1.18 17.04
N PRO A 71 23.80 2.33 17.37
CA PRO A 71 23.25 3.34 18.29
C PRO A 71 22.07 4.16 17.73
N ALA A 72 21.52 3.83 16.56
CA ALA A 72 20.50 4.63 15.87
C ALA A 72 19.06 4.06 15.97
N ALA A 73 18.78 3.18 16.96
CA ALA A 73 17.44 2.60 17.15
C ALA A 73 16.55 3.36 18.16
N ALA A 74 17.03 4.46 18.75
CA ALA A 74 16.37 5.07 19.91
C ALA A 74 15.23 6.08 19.58
N GLU A 75 15.08 6.56 18.34
CA GLU A 75 14.15 7.69 18.06
C GLU A 75 12.86 7.31 17.34
N TYR A 76 12.57 6.01 17.12
CA TYR A 76 11.31 5.61 16.51
C TYR A 76 10.60 4.51 17.28
N SER A 77 10.26 4.84 18.53
CA SER A 77 9.29 4.08 19.31
C SER A 77 8.41 5.07 20.06
N ASP A 78 7.53 5.77 19.34
CA ASP A 78 6.33 6.36 19.92
C ASP A 78 5.23 5.28 19.97
N PRO A 79 4.86 4.74 21.15
CA PRO A 79 3.88 3.66 21.27
C PRO A 79 2.42 4.10 21.01
N SER A 80 2.19 5.38 20.68
CA SER A 80 0.84 5.96 20.60
C SER A 80 0.10 5.71 19.28
N LYS A 81 0.72 5.07 18.27
CA LYS A 81 0.11 4.87 16.94
C LYS A 81 -0.34 3.44 16.60
N THR A 82 -0.26 2.49 17.53
CA THR A 82 -0.84 1.14 17.36
C THR A 82 -2.22 1.02 18.05
N ASN A 83 -3.18 1.88 17.68
CA ASN A 83 -4.58 1.69 18.11
C ASN A 83 -5.57 2.06 17.00
N ARG A 84 -5.44 1.42 15.83
CA ARG A 84 -6.49 1.46 14.79
C ARG A 84 -6.86 0.07 14.27
N HIS A 85 -5.89 -0.84 14.13
CA HIS A 85 -6.15 -2.22 13.69
C HIS A 85 -6.78 -3.12 14.76
N ASN A 86 -6.54 -2.85 16.05
CA ASN A 86 -7.11 -3.67 17.14
C ASN A 86 -8.58 -3.33 17.41
N ARG A 87 -8.96 -2.05 17.28
CA ARG A 87 -10.34 -1.58 17.49
C ARG A 87 -11.33 -2.15 16.46
N THR A 88 -10.91 -2.32 15.21
CA THR A 88 -11.76 -2.91 14.16
C THR A 88 -11.96 -4.41 14.32
N ARG A 89 -11.07 -5.11 15.02
CA ARG A 89 -11.18 -6.55 15.27
C ARG A 89 -12.05 -6.83 16.49
N GLU A 90 -11.85 -6.08 17.58
CA GLU A 90 -12.68 -6.17 18.80
C GLU A 90 -14.15 -5.83 18.54
N LEU A 91 -14.45 -4.83 17.69
CA LEU A 91 -15.83 -4.50 17.33
C LEU A 91 -16.51 -5.57 16.46
N ARG A 92 -15.73 -6.33 15.67
CA ARG A 92 -16.25 -7.45 14.85
C ARG A 92 -16.57 -8.64 15.73
N ASP A 93 -15.67 -8.97 16.65
CA ASP A 93 -15.85 -10.08 17.61
C ASP A 93 -17.05 -9.82 18.54
N GLN A 94 -17.27 -8.56 18.98
CA GLN A 94 -18.45 -8.19 19.78
C GLN A 94 -19.79 -8.29 19.02
N SER A 95 -19.79 -8.04 17.70
CA SER A 95 -21.01 -8.19 16.88
C SER A 95 -21.40 -9.65 16.70
N GLU A 96 -20.41 -10.55 16.51
CA GLU A 96 -20.65 -11.98 16.35
C GLU A 96 -21.18 -12.63 17.63
N ASP A 97 -20.74 -12.16 18.80
CA ASP A 97 -21.23 -12.65 20.10
C ASP A 97 -22.64 -12.12 20.44
N HIS A 98 -22.98 -10.90 20.01
CA HIS A 98 -24.34 -10.36 20.16
C HIS A 98 -25.35 -11.10 19.26
N GLU A 99 -24.98 -11.43 18.02
CA GLU A 99 -25.82 -12.16 17.07
C GLU A 99 -26.09 -13.61 17.53
N LYS A 100 -25.07 -14.29 18.06
CA LYS A 100 -25.23 -15.62 18.69
C LYS A 100 -26.13 -15.58 19.93
N ARG A 101 -26.13 -14.47 20.67
CA ARG A 101 -27.01 -14.27 21.84
C ARG A 101 -28.47 -14.05 21.44
N ILE A 102 -28.72 -13.31 20.35
CA ILE A 102 -30.07 -13.15 19.77
C ILE A 102 -30.58 -14.51 19.26
N ALA A 103 -29.75 -15.29 18.56
CA ALA A 103 -30.14 -16.62 18.07
C ALA A 103 -30.43 -17.65 19.18
N SER A 104 -29.82 -17.49 20.37
CA SER A 104 -30.08 -18.37 21.52
C SER A 104 -31.34 -18.02 22.33
N LYS A 105 -31.90 -16.81 22.15
CA LYS A 105 -33.18 -16.41 22.74
C LYS A 105 -34.29 -16.67 21.73
N GLY A 106 -34.58 -17.95 21.54
CA GLY A 106 -35.85 -18.37 20.95
C GLY A 106 -36.99 -18.00 21.89
N GLU A 107 -37.48 -16.77 21.80
CA GLU A 107 -38.82 -16.41 22.23
C GLU A 107 -39.61 -16.14 20.96
N GLY A 108 -40.48 -17.08 20.62
CA GLY A 108 -41.47 -16.86 19.59
C GLY A 108 -42.33 -15.66 19.96
N ASN A 109 -42.56 -14.79 19.00
CA ASN A 109 -43.69 -13.89 19.01
C ASN A 109 -44.42 -14.03 17.66
N GLU A 110 -45.49 -14.82 17.72
CA GLU A 110 -46.78 -14.47 17.13
C GLU A 110 -47.03 -12.95 17.29
N TRP A 111 -47.90 -12.36 16.45
CA TRP A 111 -48.18 -10.91 16.33
C TRP A 111 -47.35 -10.17 15.29
N LEU A 112 -47.62 -10.42 14.00
CA LEU A 112 -47.96 -9.37 13.01
C LEU A 112 -48.37 -10.04 11.68
N GLY A 113 -49.37 -10.93 11.77
CA GLY A 113 -50.39 -11.00 10.74
C GLY A 113 -51.32 -9.82 10.93
N ASP A 114 -51.90 -9.31 9.85
CA ASP A 114 -52.89 -8.23 9.81
C ASP A 114 -52.31 -6.81 9.83
N LEU A 115 -51.74 -6.38 8.70
CA LEU A 115 -52.23 -5.22 7.93
C LEU A 115 -51.29 -4.98 6.75
N PHE A 116 -51.63 -5.51 5.58
CA PHE A 116 -51.66 -4.71 4.36
C PHE A 116 -52.52 -5.49 3.33
N PRO A 117 -53.66 -4.92 2.86
CA PRO A 117 -54.51 -5.51 1.84
C PRO A 117 -53.86 -5.55 0.46
#